data_AF-A0A7J7G6W8-F1
#
_entry.id   AF-A0A7J7G6W8-F1
#
_cell.length_a   1.000
_cell.length_b   1.000
_cell.length_c   1.000
_cell.angle_alpha   90.00
_cell.angle_beta   90.00
_cell.angle_gamma   90.00
#
_symmetry.space_group_name_H-M   'P 1'
#
loop_
_entity.id
_entity.type
_entity.pdbx_description
1 polymer ?
#
loop_
_entity_poly.entity_id
_entity_poly.type
_entity_poly.pdbx_seq_one_letter_code
_entity_poly.pdbx_strand_id
1 'polypeptide(L)'
;MGPLVLPMSEQLLFFATLIGKKLFKMKIKPYIPDFRLAFEHFCIHAGGRAVLDELEKNLQLSEWHMEPSRMTLYRFGNTSSSSLWYELAYSEAKGRMKKGDRVWQIAFGSGFKCNSAVWKALRTIKPAKEENPWMDEIESFPVEVPKVLTI
;
A
#
# COMPACT_ATOMS: atom_id res chain seq x y z
N MET A 1 -15.25 -0.49 0.34
CA MET A 1 -14.30 0.64 0.38
C MET A 1 -14.27 1.46 -0.91
N GLY A 2 -14.10 0.84 -2.09
CA GLY A 2 -13.92 1.56 -3.37
C GLY A 2 -14.78 2.82 -3.58
N PRO A 3 -16.13 2.76 -3.44
CA PRO A 3 -17.00 3.92 -3.66
C PRO A 3 -16.80 5.10 -2.70
N LEU A 4 -16.17 4.91 -1.55
CA LEU A 4 -15.95 5.96 -0.55
C LEU A 4 -14.61 6.68 -0.71
N VAL A 5 -13.67 6.09 -1.47
CA VAL A 5 -12.27 6.55 -1.52
C VAL A 5 -11.81 6.91 -2.93
N LEU A 6 -12.37 6.27 -3.95
CA LEU A 6 -12.01 6.51 -5.34
C LEU A 6 -12.71 7.77 -5.89
N PRO A 7 -12.07 8.53 -6.78
CA PRO A 7 -12.73 9.58 -7.55
C PRO A 7 -13.95 9.04 -8.32
N MET A 8 -14.95 9.89 -8.56
CA MET A 8 -16.19 9.47 -9.25
C MET A 8 -15.91 8.96 -10.68
N SER A 9 -14.88 9.47 -11.36
CA SER A 9 -14.44 8.99 -12.68
C SER A 9 -14.03 7.52 -12.66
N GLU A 10 -13.23 7.11 -11.67
CA GLU A 10 -12.78 5.74 -11.47
C GLU A 10 -13.96 4.80 -11.17
N GLN A 11 -14.90 5.27 -10.35
CA GLN A 11 -16.10 4.51 -10.03
C GLN A 11 -16.97 4.29 -11.27
N LEU A 12 -17.22 5.33 -12.06
CA LEU A 12 -18.01 5.24 -13.30
C LEU A 12 -17.38 4.27 -14.30
N LEU A 13 -16.06 4.35 -14.50
CA LEU A 13 -15.35 3.46 -15.43
C LEU A 13 -15.41 1.99 -14.98
N PHE A 14 -15.22 1.75 -13.68
CA PHE A 14 -15.37 0.42 -13.08
C PHE A 14 -16.79 -0.14 -13.25
N PHE A 15 -17.82 0.66 -12.92
CA PHE A 15 -19.21 0.22 -13.07
C PHE A 15 -19.61 0.00 -14.53
N ALA A 16 -19.18 0.87 -15.45
CA ALA A 16 -19.44 0.71 -16.88
C ALA A 16 -18.86 -0.60 -17.44
N THR A 17 -17.62 -0.92 -17.08
CA THR A 17 -16.98 -2.18 -17.51
C THR A 17 -17.62 -3.42 -16.88
N LEU A 18 -18.05 -3.33 -15.62
CA LEU A 18 -18.84 -4.39 -14.97
C LEU A 18 -20.19 -4.62 -15.65
N ILE A 19 -20.91 -3.55 -16.01
CA ILE A 19 -22.20 -3.61 -16.71
C ILE A 19 -22.02 -4.23 -18.11
N GLY A 20 -21.04 -3.74 -18.89
CA GLY A 20 -20.69 -4.30 -20.21
C GLY A 20 -20.42 -5.81 -20.16
N LYS A 21 -19.66 -6.25 -19.14
CA LYS A 21 -19.34 -7.67 -18.97
C LYS A 21 -20.53 -8.50 -18.49
N LYS A 22 -21.29 -8.01 -17.50
CA LYS A 22 -22.34 -8.80 -16.81
C LYS A 22 -23.67 -8.80 -17.56
N LEU A 23 -24.10 -7.65 -18.06
CA LEU A 23 -25.40 -7.50 -18.74
C LEU A 23 -25.28 -7.72 -20.25
N PHE A 24 -24.19 -7.25 -20.87
CA PHE A 24 -24.01 -7.33 -22.32
C PHE A 24 -23.09 -8.48 -22.76
N LYS A 25 -22.62 -9.32 -21.83
CA LYS A 25 -21.72 -10.47 -22.08
C LYS A 25 -20.48 -10.13 -22.92
N MET A 26 -20.03 -8.88 -22.87
CA MET A 26 -18.88 -8.42 -23.65
C MET A 26 -17.59 -9.01 -23.09
N LYS A 27 -16.66 -9.42 -23.97
CA LYS A 27 -15.33 -9.92 -23.59
C LYS A 27 -14.38 -8.77 -23.20
N ILE A 28 -14.74 -8.00 -22.17
CA ILE A 28 -13.94 -6.88 -21.64
C ILE A 28 -13.18 -7.36 -20.40
N LYS A 29 -11.89 -7.03 -20.30
CA LYS A 29 -11.10 -7.27 -19.08
C LYS A 29 -11.64 -6.37 -17.95
N PRO A 30 -11.82 -6.88 -16.72
CA PRO A 30 -12.22 -6.04 -15.59
C PRO A 30 -11.25 -4.86 -15.43
N TYR A 31 -11.78 -3.65 -15.34
CA TYR A 31 -10.99 -2.49 -15.02
C TYR A 31 -10.56 -2.55 -13.55
N ILE A 32 -9.29 -2.29 -13.26
CA ILE A 32 -8.79 -2.14 -11.89
C ILE A 32 -8.66 -0.64 -11.66
N PRO A 33 -9.41 -0.06 -10.70
CA PRO A 33 -9.31 1.36 -10.40
C PRO A 33 -7.91 1.77 -9.98
N ASP A 34 -7.53 2.99 -10.34
CA ASP A 34 -6.26 3.57 -9.89
C ASP A 34 -6.38 4.06 -8.44
N PHE A 35 -5.96 3.21 -7.51
CA PHE A 35 -5.97 3.52 -6.08
C PHE A 35 -4.95 4.60 -5.68
N ARG A 36 -3.97 4.93 -6.53
CA ARG A 36 -2.99 5.99 -6.25
C ARG A 36 -3.64 7.38 -6.28
N LEU A 37 -4.81 7.50 -6.91
CA LEU A 37 -5.63 8.72 -6.86
C LEU A 37 -6.38 8.86 -5.51
N ALA A 38 -6.59 7.74 -4.82
CA ALA A 38 -7.32 7.68 -3.56
C ALA A 38 -6.41 7.75 -2.33
N PHE A 39 -5.14 7.39 -2.47
CA PHE A 39 -4.21 7.28 -1.35
C PHE A 39 -2.82 7.76 -1.72
N GLU A 40 -2.25 8.57 -0.84
CA GLU A 40 -0.89 9.05 -0.95
C GLU A 40 0.12 8.03 -0.40
N HIS A 41 -0.28 7.20 0.57
CA HIS A 41 0.62 6.22 1.20
C HIS A 41 -0.03 4.84 1.30
N PHE A 42 0.79 3.80 1.22
CA PHE A 42 0.37 2.41 1.32
C PHE A 42 1.20 1.70 2.39
N CYS A 43 0.52 0.94 3.24
CA CYS A 43 1.13 0.01 4.17
C CYS A 43 0.52 -1.36 3.91
N ILE A 44 1.31 -2.27 3.39
CA ILE A 44 0.94 -3.59 2.92
C ILE A 44 1.68 -4.63 3.77
N HIS A 45 0.98 -5.12 4.79
CA HIS A 45 1.44 -6.28 5.52
C HIS A 45 1.15 -7.54 4.71
N ALA A 46 2.23 -8.20 4.31
CA ALA A 46 2.18 -9.45 3.58
C ALA A 46 3.03 -10.51 4.27
N GLY A 47 2.55 -11.76 4.23
CA GLY A 47 3.24 -12.91 4.85
C GLY A 47 4.68 -13.12 4.37
N GLY A 48 5.00 -12.62 3.17
CA GLY A 48 6.32 -12.62 2.59
C GLY A 48 6.35 -11.87 1.25
N ARG A 49 7.54 -11.83 0.65
CA ARG A 49 7.85 -11.05 -0.55
C ARG A 49 6.93 -11.32 -1.74
N ALA A 50 6.63 -12.59 -2.03
CA ALA A 50 5.83 -12.96 -3.19
C ALA A 50 4.44 -12.30 -3.19
N VAL A 51 3.86 -12.10 -2.00
CA VAL A 51 2.55 -11.45 -1.86
C VAL A 51 2.68 -9.92 -2.06
N LEU A 52 3.80 -9.31 -1.65
CA LEU A 52 4.08 -7.90 -1.99
C LEU A 52 4.23 -7.70 -3.50
N ASP A 53 4.96 -8.59 -4.17
CA ASP A 53 5.20 -8.51 -5.62
C ASP A 53 3.88 -8.67 -6.40
N GLU A 54 3.01 -9.59 -5.98
CA GLU A 54 1.70 -9.79 -6.59
C GLU A 54 0.76 -8.60 -6.36
N LEU A 55 0.82 -7.96 -5.18
CA LEU A 55 0.03 -6.76 -4.92
C LEU A 55 0.53 -5.53 -5.68
N GLU A 56 1.84 -5.33 -5.75
CA GLU A 56 2.43 -4.26 -6.57
C GLU A 56 1.92 -4.34 -8.00
N LYS A 57 1.95 -5.55 -8.59
CA LYS A 57 1.48 -5.81 -9.95
C LYS A 57 -0.02 -5.58 -10.11
N ASN A 58 -0.84 -6.12 -9.20
CA ASN A 58 -2.30 -6.03 -9.31
C ASN A 58 -2.84 -4.62 -9.07
N LEU A 59 -2.24 -3.88 -8.14
CA LEU A 59 -2.64 -2.51 -7.79
C LEU A 59 -1.85 -1.44 -8.57
N GLN A 60 -0.89 -1.85 -9.40
CA GLN A 60 -0.03 -0.97 -10.21
C GLN A 60 0.70 0.08 -9.36
N LEU A 61 1.17 -0.33 -8.19
CA LEU A 61 1.91 0.51 -7.26
C LEU A 61 3.33 0.72 -7.77
N SER A 62 3.90 1.90 -7.47
CA SER A 62 5.30 2.18 -7.79
C SER A 62 6.23 1.72 -6.66
N GLU A 63 7.52 1.61 -6.97
CA GLU A 63 8.57 1.31 -5.98
C GLU A 63 8.50 2.26 -4.77
N TRP A 64 8.19 3.54 -4.98
CA TRP A 64 8.03 4.53 -3.90
C TRP A 64 6.90 4.15 -2.92
N HIS A 65 5.79 3.60 -3.42
CA HIS A 65 4.68 3.14 -2.59
C HIS A 65 5.01 1.81 -1.89
N MET A 66 5.79 0.95 -2.53
CA MET A 66 6.17 -0.37 -2.00
C MET A 66 7.34 -0.31 -1.03
N GLU A 67 8.16 0.74 -1.09
CA GLU A 67 9.36 0.92 -0.28
C GLU A 67 9.12 0.70 1.22
N PRO A 68 8.09 1.29 1.87
CA PRO A 68 7.86 1.09 3.31
C PRO A 68 7.65 -0.38 3.67
N SER A 69 6.81 -1.10 2.91
CA SER A 69 6.53 -2.52 3.11
C SER A 69 7.75 -3.40 2.84
N ARG A 70 8.52 -3.10 1.79
CA ARG A 70 9.74 -3.84 1.44
C ARG A 70 10.85 -3.64 2.46
N MET A 71 11.10 -2.40 2.89
CA MET A 71 12.15 -2.11 3.87
C MET A 71 11.77 -2.65 5.24
N THR A 72 10.50 -2.56 5.64
CA THR A 72 10.01 -3.18 6.88
C THR A 72 10.22 -4.68 6.86
N LEU A 73 9.80 -5.36 5.79
CA LEU A 73 10.01 -6.79 5.65
C LEU A 73 11.49 -7.17 5.62
N TYR A 74 12.35 -6.37 4.97
CA TYR A 74 13.79 -6.60 4.94
C TYR A 74 14.43 -6.49 6.33
N ARG A 75 14.13 -5.40 7.06
CA ARG A 75 14.78 -5.09 8.33
C ARG A 75 14.24 -5.93 9.48
N PHE A 76 12.92 -5.99 9.60
CA PHE A 76 12.25 -6.57 10.77
C PHE A 76 11.66 -7.96 10.49
N GLY A 77 11.65 -8.38 9.23
CA GLY A 77 10.91 -9.58 8.85
C GLY A 77 9.41 -9.39 8.98
N ASN A 78 8.70 -10.51 9.01
CA ASN A 78 7.27 -10.53 9.24
C ASN A 78 6.99 -10.49 10.75
N THR A 79 6.65 -9.31 11.26
CA THR A 79 6.25 -9.06 12.65
C THR A 79 4.74 -9.18 12.85
N SER A 80 4.07 -9.99 12.02
CA SER A 80 2.61 -10.19 12.02
C SER A 80 1.86 -8.86 11.86
N SER A 81 0.71 -8.71 12.52
CA SER A 81 -0.14 -7.52 12.44
C SER A 81 0.57 -6.19 12.73
N SER A 82 1.67 -6.22 13.50
CA SER A 82 2.44 -5.02 13.83
C SER A 82 3.24 -4.44 12.66
N SER A 83 3.50 -5.22 11.59
CA SER A 83 4.29 -4.75 10.44
C SER A 83 3.71 -3.48 9.83
N LEU A 84 2.39 -3.36 9.74
CA LEU A 84 1.72 -2.15 9.23
C LEU A 84 2.13 -0.86 9.95
N TRP A 85 2.41 -0.93 11.26
CA TRP A 85 2.82 0.22 12.05
C TRP A 85 4.30 0.55 11.84
N TYR A 86 5.14 -0.46 11.65
CA TYR A 86 6.53 -0.25 11.24
C TYR A 86 6.62 0.37 9.84
N GLU A 87 5.73 -0.01 8.93
CA GLU A 87 5.64 0.57 7.58
C GLU A 87 5.17 2.03 7.62
N LEU A 88 4.19 2.34 8.47
CA LEU A 88 3.76 3.71 8.68
C LEU A 88 4.88 4.55 9.30
N ALA A 89 5.55 4.02 10.32
CA ALA A 89 6.68 4.67 10.97
C ALA A 89 7.84 4.91 10.00
N TYR A 90 8.07 4.02 9.04
CA TYR A 90 9.05 4.23 7.97
C TYR A 90 8.71 5.47 7.14
N SER A 91 7.45 5.59 6.70
CA SER A 91 6.96 6.75 5.94
C SER A 91 7.05 8.05 6.75
N GLU A 92 6.77 7.99 8.05
CA GLU A 92 6.95 9.11 8.98
C GLU A 92 8.42 9.50 9.14
N ALA A 93 9.32 8.53 9.34
CA ALA A 93 10.76 8.74 9.46
C ALA A 93 11.36 9.34 8.18
N LYS A 94 10.88 8.93 6.99
CA LYS A 94 11.24 9.54 5.70
C LYS A 94 10.65 10.94 5.50
N GLY A 95 9.88 11.47 6.44
CA GLY A 95 9.25 12.78 6.34
C GLY A 95 8.21 12.87 5.22
N ARG A 96 7.63 11.73 4.81
CA ARG A 96 6.69 11.66 3.69
C ARG A 96 5.27 12.08 4.11
N MET A 97 4.94 11.96 5.39
CA MET A 97 3.58 12.15 5.90
C MET A 97 3.20 13.62 6.08
N LYS A 98 2.27 14.12 5.28
CA LYS A 98 1.75 15.50 5.35
C LYS A 98 0.30 15.52 5.86
N LYS A 99 -0.09 16.65 6.47
CA LYS A 99 -1.48 16.87 6.89
C LYS A 99 -2.41 16.72 5.69
N GLY A 100 -3.43 15.88 5.84
CA GLY A 100 -4.44 15.62 4.83
C GLY A 100 -4.18 14.35 4.01
N ASP A 101 -2.95 13.85 4.00
CA ASP A 101 -2.58 12.60 3.31
C ASP A 101 -3.40 11.43 3.82
N ARG A 102 -3.72 10.51 2.92
CA ARG A 102 -4.49 9.30 3.19
C ARG A 102 -3.57 8.10 3.09
N VAL A 103 -3.66 7.23 4.10
CA VAL A 103 -2.90 5.98 4.15
C VAL A 103 -3.88 4.83 4.01
N TRP A 104 -3.58 3.90 3.12
CA TRP A 104 -4.28 2.63 3.06
C TRP A 104 -3.43 1.51 3.67
N GLN A 105 -3.94 0.95 4.77
CA GLN A 105 -3.41 -0.27 5.38
C GLN A 105 -4.12 -1.50 4.81
N ILE A 106 -3.34 -2.48 4.37
CA ILE A 106 -3.79 -3.77 3.84
C ILE A 106 -3.04 -4.88 4.57
N ALA A 107 -3.74 -5.78 5.26
CA ALA A 107 -3.13 -6.90 5.96
C ALA A 107 -3.75 -8.23 5.56
N PHE A 108 -2.89 -9.22 5.28
CA PHE A 108 -3.30 -10.60 5.06
C PHE A 108 -3.08 -11.45 6.31
N GLY A 109 -4.13 -12.14 6.74
CA GLY A 109 -4.09 -13.06 7.88
C GLY A 109 -4.19 -14.53 7.45
N SER A 110 -4.26 -15.44 8.42
CA SER A 110 -4.48 -16.86 8.16
C SER A 110 -5.81 -17.12 7.44
N GLY A 111 -5.77 -17.91 6.36
CA GLY A 111 -6.96 -18.39 5.63
C GLY A 111 -7.58 -17.40 4.64
N PHE A 112 -6.77 -16.84 3.72
CA PHE A 112 -7.20 -15.89 2.66
C PHE A 112 -7.96 -14.64 3.16
N LYS A 113 -7.85 -14.32 4.45
CA LYS A 113 -8.48 -13.13 5.02
C LYS A 113 -7.64 -11.90 4.69
N CYS A 114 -8.30 -10.88 4.15
CA CYS A 114 -7.72 -9.57 3.91
C CYS A 114 -8.49 -8.53 4.73
N ASN A 115 -7.79 -7.79 5.56
CA ASN A 115 -8.33 -6.66 6.32
C ASN A 115 -7.76 -5.36 5.77
N SER A 116 -8.59 -4.33 5.72
CA SER A 116 -8.20 -3.02 5.21
C SER A 116 -8.69 -1.89 6.08
N ALA A 117 -7.83 -0.90 6.33
CA ALA A 117 -8.16 0.32 7.04
C ALA A 117 -7.64 1.54 6.28
N VAL A 118 -8.39 2.64 6.35
CA VAL A 118 -8.02 3.92 5.73
C VAL A 118 -7.86 4.95 6.83
N TRP A 119 -6.73 5.66 6.79
CA TRP A 119 -6.39 6.70 7.74
C TRP A 119 -6.21 8.04 7.01
N LYS A 120 -6.43 9.14 7.72
CA LYS A 120 -6.12 10.49 7.25
C LYS A 120 -5.20 11.17 8.24
N ALA A 121 -4.07 11.66 7.77
CA ALA A 121 -3.12 12.40 8.58
C ALA A 121 -3.72 13.73 9.06
N LEU A 122 -3.84 13.90 10.38
CA LEU A 122 -4.39 15.11 10.98
C LEU A 122 -3.36 16.24 11.10
N ARG A 123 -2.07 15.88 11.06
CA ARG A 123 -0.93 16.79 11.13
C ARG A 123 0.16 16.36 10.16
N THR A 124 1.02 17.30 9.78
CA THR A 124 2.27 16.99 9.08
C THR A 124 3.28 16.49 10.10
N ILE A 125 3.91 15.36 9.80
CA ILE A 125 4.93 14.76 10.67
C ILE A 125 6.29 15.33 10.30
N LYS A 126 7.05 15.75 11.32
CA LYS A 126 8.42 16.26 11.16
C LYS A 126 9.37 15.24 11.78
N PRO A 127 10.20 14.53 11.00
CA PRO A 127 11.06 13.47 11.53
C PRO A 127 11.88 13.89 12.74
N ALA A 128 12.46 15.10 12.73
CA ALA A 128 13.25 15.65 13.84
C ALA A 128 12.48 15.85 15.17
N LYS A 129 11.17 15.62 15.21
CA LYS A 129 10.32 15.75 16.41
C LYS A 129 9.64 14.45 16.82
N GLU A 130 9.90 13.36 16.11
CA GLU A 130 9.27 12.08 16.40
C GLU A 130 10.32 11.10 16.95
N GLU A 131 9.87 10.22 17.82
CA GLU A 131 10.61 9.03 18.24
C GLU A 131 9.93 7.82 17.60
N ASN A 132 10.65 7.10 16.74
CA ASN A 132 10.13 5.89 16.12
C ASN A 132 11.25 4.87 15.84
N PRO A 133 10.92 3.60 15.57
CA PRO A 133 11.88 2.51 15.45
C PRO A 133 12.91 2.67 14.31
N TRP A 134 12.74 3.63 13.40
CA TRP A 134 13.60 3.84 12.25
C TRP A 134 14.57 5.02 12.40
N MET A 135 14.35 5.92 13.37
CA MET A 135 15.04 7.22 13.40
C MET A 135 16.57 7.13 13.41
N ASP A 136 17.13 6.11 14.05
CA ASP A 136 18.58 5.94 14.17
C ASP A 136 19.27 5.51 12.87
N GLU A 137 18.53 4.94 11.92
CA GLU A 137 19.10 4.30 10.73
C GLU A 137 18.36 4.60 9.43
N ILE A 138 17.31 5.44 9.45
CA ILE A 138 16.44 5.69 8.29
C ILE A 138 17.21 6.23 7.07
N GLU A 139 18.30 6.96 7.28
CA GLU A 139 19.16 7.49 6.22
C GLU A 139 19.87 6.40 5.41
N SER A 140 20.05 5.21 5.99
CA SER A 140 20.66 4.04 5.33
C SER A 140 19.70 3.29 4.41
N PHE A 141 18.44 3.71 4.34
CA PHE A 141 17.39 3.11 3.51
C PHE A 141 16.99 4.04 2.34
N PRO A 142 16.42 3.52 1.24
CA PRO A 142 16.23 2.11 0.95
C PRO A 142 17.54 1.41 0.60
N VAL A 143 17.62 0.12 0.91
CA VAL A 143 18.69 -0.76 0.42
C VAL A 143 18.21 -1.52 -0.81
N GLU A 144 19.14 -1.94 -1.66
CA GLU A 144 18.80 -2.80 -2.79
C GLU A 144 18.48 -4.21 -2.30
N VAL A 145 17.23 -4.64 -2.46
CA VAL A 145 16.77 -5.98 -2.08
C VAL A 145 16.69 -6.85 -3.34
N PRO A 146 17.60 -7.83 -3.54
CA PRO A 146 17.72 -8.58 -4.80
C PRO A 146 16.38 -9.20 -5.20
N LYS A 147 15.81 -8.87 -6.36
CA LYS A 147 14.57 -9.51 -6.85
C LYS A 147 14.80 -10.99 -7.06
N VAL A 148 14.02 -11.84 -6.39
CA VAL A 148 14.07 -13.30 -6.65
C VAL A 148 13.53 -13.47 -8.05
N LEU A 149 14.39 -13.85 -8.99
CA LEU A 149 13.98 -14.23 -10.33
C LEU A 149 13.03 -15.41 -10.18
N THR A 150 11.80 -15.25 -10.64
CA THR A 150 10.89 -16.38 -10.80
C THR A 150 11.48 -17.23 -11.92
N ILE A 151 12.00 -18.41 -11.55
CA ILE A 151 12.43 -19.45 -12.50
C ILE A 151 11.18 -19.99 -13.21
#